data_AF-A0A4Y7PS02-F1
#
_entry.id   AF-A0A4Y7PS02-F1
#
_cell.length_a   1.000
_cell.length_b   1.000
_cell.length_c   1.000
_cell.angle_alpha   90.00
_cell.angle_beta   90.00
_cell.angle_gamma   90.00
#
_symmetry.space_group_name_H-M   'P 1'
#
loop_
_entity.id
_entity.type
_entity.pdbx_description
1 polymer ?
#
loop_
_entity_poly.entity_id
_entity_poly.type
_entity_poly.pdbx_seq_one_letter_code
_entity_poly.pdbx_strand_id
1 'polypeptide(L)'
;MTQTFHSSAARIPAEVLSLIFVASVPDDVMTEEEFFTFPRSSIHHSPLVLGKVCRLWREISLATPRLWCKIQLGDMNVKRYGYPSPHYRRDLGRDLVTLREWLRRSGNCPLSIGLCYEEVGESDIDLIKKTIEVAILYIRRWKNFTSYLTPQ
;
A
#
# COMPACT_ATOMS: atom_id res chain seq x y z
N MET A 1 29.87 21.69 27.55
CA MET A 1 30.10 20.33 27.05
C MET A 1 28.96 19.97 26.11
N THR A 2 29.18 20.09 24.81
CA THR A 2 28.21 19.73 23.77
C THR A 2 28.43 18.27 23.38
N GLN A 3 27.53 17.39 23.80
CA GLN A 3 27.49 16.00 23.32
C GLN A 3 26.85 15.99 21.94
N THR A 4 27.67 15.83 20.90
CA THR A 4 27.23 15.48 19.55
C THR A 4 26.92 13.99 19.50
N PHE A 5 25.63 13.64 19.56
CA PHE A 5 25.17 12.30 19.19
C PHE A 5 25.36 12.12 17.68
N HIS A 6 26.49 11.54 17.27
CA HIS A 6 26.66 11.06 15.90
C HIS A 6 25.79 9.82 15.71
N SER A 7 24.61 10.01 15.13
CA SER A 7 23.70 8.94 14.72
C SER A 7 24.41 7.97 13.78
N SER A 8 24.46 6.69 14.16
CA SER A 8 25.02 5.59 13.37
C SER A 8 24.33 5.37 12.02
N ALA A 9 23.16 5.99 11.80
CA ALA A 9 22.45 5.98 10.52
C ALA A 9 23.18 6.75 9.40
N ALA A 10 24.21 7.55 9.72
CA ALA A 10 24.98 8.32 8.74
C ALA A 10 25.99 7.49 7.90
N ARG A 11 26.05 6.16 8.06
CA ARG A 11 27.03 5.29 7.39
C ARG A 11 26.48 4.41 6.27
N ILE A 12 25.17 4.34 6.11
CA ILE A 12 24.56 3.50 5.07
C ILE A 12 24.19 4.39 3.88
N PRO A 13 24.72 4.13 2.68
CA PRO A 13 24.32 4.86 1.47
C PRO A 13 22.81 4.79 1.24
N ALA A 14 22.23 5.85 0.67
CA ALA A 14 20.79 5.94 0.44
C ALA A 14 20.27 4.78 -0.42
N GLU A 15 21.08 4.30 -1.35
CA GLU A 15 20.80 3.16 -2.22
C GLU A 15 20.64 1.86 -1.41
N VAL A 16 21.56 1.60 -0.48
CA VAL A 16 21.49 0.41 0.39
C VAL A 16 20.28 0.49 1.32
N LEU A 17 19.99 1.68 1.87
CA LEU A 17 18.82 1.89 2.69
C LEU A 17 17.53 1.69 1.89
N SER A 18 17.48 2.13 0.63
CA SER A 18 16.33 1.90 -0.26
C SER A 18 16.09 0.41 -0.51
N LEU A 19 17.15 -0.41 -0.61
CA LEU A 19 17.03 -1.86 -0.77
C LEU A 19 16.47 -2.51 0.50
N ILE A 20 16.95 -2.08 1.68
CA ILE A 20 16.40 -2.54 2.97
C ILE A 20 14.92 -2.17 3.08
N PHE A 21 14.55 -0.95 2.69
CA PHE A 21 13.16 -0.51 2.70
C PHE A 21 12.30 -1.36 1.78
N VAL A 22 12.76 -1.65 0.57
CA VAL A 22 12.02 -2.51 -0.37
C VAL A 22 11.84 -3.92 0.19
N ALA A 23 12.86 -4.46 0.85
CA ALA A 23 12.79 -5.76 1.53
C ALA A 23 11.88 -5.75 2.77
N SER A 24 11.54 -4.58 3.32
CA SER A 24 10.62 -4.45 4.46
C SER A 24 9.14 -4.43 4.06
N VAL A 25 8.83 -4.32 2.77
CA VAL A 25 7.44 -4.36 2.29
C VAL A 25 6.94 -5.81 2.42
N PRO A 26 5.79 -6.06 3.08
CA PRO A 26 5.28 -7.41 3.21
C PRO A 26 5.04 -8.07 1.84
N ASP A 27 5.27 -9.37 1.78
CA ASP A 27 5.02 -10.16 0.59
C ASP A 27 3.52 -10.26 0.26
N ASP A 28 3.25 -10.66 -0.98
CA ASP A 28 1.89 -10.93 -1.44
C ASP A 28 1.42 -12.23 -0.77
N VAL A 29 0.21 -12.24 -0.23
CA VAL A 29 -0.34 -13.43 0.44
C VAL A 29 -1.47 -13.99 -0.44
N MET A 30 -1.32 -15.23 -0.87
CA MET A 30 -2.39 -15.99 -1.50
C MET A 30 -3.34 -16.49 -0.40
N THR A 31 -4.62 -16.17 -0.52
CA THR A 31 -5.64 -16.62 0.44
C THR A 31 -6.05 -18.06 0.19
N GLU A 32 -6.77 -18.64 1.15
CA GLU A 32 -7.37 -19.99 1.02
C GLU A 32 -8.34 -20.07 -0.17
N GLU A 33 -8.90 -18.93 -0.58
CA GLU A 33 -9.78 -18.76 -1.74
C GLU A 33 -8.99 -18.44 -3.04
N GLU A 34 -7.68 -18.75 -3.07
CA GLU A 34 -6.77 -18.64 -4.23
C GLU A 34 -6.61 -17.23 -4.84
N PHE A 35 -6.99 -16.17 -4.15
CA PHE A 35 -6.75 -14.80 -4.62
C PHE A 35 -5.53 -14.14 -3.95
N PHE A 36 -4.84 -13.28 -4.68
CA PHE A 36 -3.74 -12.48 -4.15
C PHE A 36 -4.24 -11.31 -3.31
N THR A 37 -3.72 -11.19 -2.10
CA THR A 37 -3.88 -9.99 -1.26
C THR A 37 -2.56 -9.26 -1.10
N PHE A 38 -2.64 -7.94 -1.15
CA PHE A 38 -1.47 -7.07 -1.06
C PHE A 38 -1.37 -6.39 0.31
N PRO A 39 -0.25 -5.73 0.64
CA PRO A 39 -0.14 -4.95 1.87
C PRO A 39 -1.19 -3.83 1.91
N ARG A 40 -1.89 -3.70 3.04
CA ARG A 40 -2.80 -2.58 3.30
C ARG A 40 -2.02 -1.30 3.58
N SER A 41 -2.53 -0.16 3.12
CA SER A 41 -1.99 1.13 3.51
C SER A 41 -2.24 1.39 4.99
N SER A 42 -1.19 1.39 5.81
CA SER A 42 -1.27 1.68 7.23
C SER A 42 -0.04 2.44 7.70
N ILE A 43 -0.24 3.41 8.59
CA ILE A 43 0.87 4.19 9.18
C ILE A 43 1.81 3.35 10.05
N HIS A 44 1.41 2.12 10.37
CA HIS A 44 2.18 1.16 11.17
C HIS A 44 2.96 0.17 10.30
N HIS A 45 2.74 0.16 8.98
CA HIS A 45 3.39 -0.78 8.07
C HIS A 45 4.17 -0.05 6.98
N SER A 46 5.12 -0.77 6.35
CA SER A 46 5.85 -0.27 5.19
C SER A 46 4.88 -0.02 4.01
N PRO A 47 5.08 1.04 3.21
CA PRO A 47 6.18 2.00 3.29
C PRO A 47 5.95 3.19 4.23
N LEU A 48 4.73 3.42 4.71
CA LEU A 48 4.38 4.64 5.45
C LEU A 48 5.12 4.78 6.79
N VAL A 49 5.33 3.67 7.51
CA VAL A 49 6.04 3.67 8.81
C VAL A 49 7.47 4.19 8.68
N LEU A 50 8.12 3.98 7.53
CA LEU A 50 9.50 4.41 7.26
C LEU A 50 9.61 5.94 7.31
N GLY A 51 8.58 6.64 6.84
CA GLY A 51 8.53 8.11 6.86
C GLY A 51 8.38 8.72 8.26
N LYS A 52 8.14 7.90 9.29
CA LYS A 52 7.98 8.34 10.68
C LYS A 52 9.25 8.22 11.52
N VAL A 53 10.31 7.60 10.99
CA VAL A 53 11.56 7.36 11.73
C VAL A 53 12.40 8.64 11.81
N CYS A 54 12.80 9.19 10.67
CA CYS A 54 13.52 10.46 10.59
C CYS A 54 13.31 11.10 9.21
N ARG A 55 13.79 12.35 9.05
CA ARG A 55 13.66 13.10 7.79
C ARG A 55 14.31 12.38 6.60
N LEU A 56 15.51 11.84 6.79
CA LEU A 56 16.24 11.11 5.74
C LEU A 56 15.47 9.88 5.25
N TRP A 57 14.92 9.09 6.18
CA TRP A 57 14.14 7.89 5.83
C TRP A 57 12.86 8.25 5.09
N ARG A 58 12.21 9.35 5.48
CA ARG A 58 11.06 9.88 4.76
C ARG A 58 11.43 10.27 3.34
N GLU A 59 12.52 11.01 3.14
CA GLU A 59 12.98 11.44 1.81
C GLU A 59 13.30 10.23 0.92
N ILE A 60 14.03 9.24 1.43
CA ILE A 60 14.37 8.00 0.69
C ILE A 60 13.12 7.18 0.37
N SER A 61 12.20 7.02 1.32
CA SER A 61 10.94 6.29 1.12
C SER A 61 10.10 6.94 0.00
N LEU A 62 9.99 8.27 0.01
CA LEU A 62 9.29 9.02 -1.03
C LEU A 62 9.96 8.92 -2.40
N ALA A 63 11.30 8.87 -2.43
CA ALA A 63 12.10 8.81 -3.65
C ALA A 63 12.30 7.39 -4.22
N THR A 64 11.75 6.35 -3.58
CA THR A 64 11.93 4.94 -4.00
C THR A 64 10.62 4.38 -4.58
N PRO A 65 10.41 4.39 -5.91
CA PRO A 65 9.13 4.01 -6.52
C PRO A 65 8.68 2.58 -6.20
N ARG A 66 9.63 1.64 -6.07
CA ARG A 66 9.38 0.23 -5.80
C ARG A 66 8.60 -0.02 -4.49
N LEU A 67 8.67 0.90 -3.54
CA LEU A 67 7.92 0.84 -2.28
C LEU A 67 6.41 1.05 -2.45
N TRP A 68 6.01 1.69 -3.54
CA TRP A 68 4.64 2.14 -3.78
C TRP A 68 3.93 1.27 -4.83
N CYS A 69 4.51 0.10 -5.15
CA CYS A 69 4.00 -0.77 -6.21
C CYS A 69 2.87 -1.69 -5.78
N LYS A 70 2.66 -1.89 -4.48
CA LYS A 70 1.68 -2.84 -3.94
C LYS A 70 0.69 -2.10 -3.05
N ILE A 71 -0.61 -2.34 -3.25
CA ILE A 71 -1.66 -1.77 -2.39
C ILE A 71 -2.92 -2.62 -2.39
N GLN A 72 -3.47 -2.82 -1.19
CA GLN A 72 -4.82 -3.35 -0.97
C GLN A 72 -5.72 -2.23 -0.42
N LEU A 73 -6.86 -2.02 -1.08
CA LEU A 73 -7.93 -1.10 -0.68
C LEU A 73 -9.23 -1.85 -0.39
N GLY A 74 -10.17 -1.16 0.26
CA GLY A 74 -11.42 -1.72 0.75
C GLY A 74 -11.30 -2.45 2.08
N ASP A 75 -12.38 -3.13 2.46
CA ASP A 75 -12.65 -3.58 3.84
C ASP A 75 -12.59 -5.09 4.03
N MET A 76 -12.15 -5.86 3.03
CA MET A 76 -12.14 -7.33 3.09
C MET A 76 -11.63 -7.90 4.43
N ASN A 77 -12.43 -8.72 5.09
CA ASN A 77 -12.04 -9.36 6.36
C ASN A 77 -11.16 -10.59 6.12
N VAL A 78 -9.95 -10.39 5.59
CA VAL A 78 -8.98 -11.49 5.48
C VAL A 78 -8.51 -11.84 6.89
N LYS A 79 -8.77 -13.09 7.31
CA LYS A 79 -8.05 -13.70 8.44
C LYS A 79 -6.59 -13.86 8.04
N ARG A 80 -5.75 -12.86 8.29
CA ARG A 80 -4.30 -13.02 8.14
C ARG A 80 -3.79 -13.80 9.34
N TYR A 81 -3.20 -14.97 9.08
CA TYR A 81 -2.58 -15.81 10.11
C TYR A 81 -3.55 -16.27 11.22
N GLY A 82 -4.82 -16.49 10.89
CA GLY A 82 -5.83 -16.96 11.86
C GLY A 82 -6.36 -15.90 12.83
N TYR A 83 -5.87 -14.66 12.76
CA TYR A 83 -6.39 -13.54 13.55
C TYR A 83 -7.35 -12.69 12.72
N PRO A 84 -8.48 -12.23 13.30
CA PRO A 84 -9.33 -11.25 12.63
C PRO A 84 -8.48 -10.01 12.37
N SER A 85 -8.38 -9.61 11.10
CA SER A 85 -7.85 -8.28 10.79
C SER A 85 -8.72 -7.26 11.54
N PRO A 86 -8.14 -6.31 12.29
CA PRO A 86 -8.95 -5.28 12.94
C PRO A 86 -9.83 -4.64 11.87
N HIS A 87 -11.13 -4.54 12.15
CA HIS A 87 -12.12 -3.98 11.24
C HIS A 87 -11.63 -2.61 10.76
N TYR A 88 -11.12 -2.58 9.52
CA TYR A 88 -10.78 -1.33 8.88
C TYR A 88 -12.11 -0.66 8.60
N ARG A 89 -12.37 0.49 9.23
CA ARG A 89 -13.56 1.27 8.89
C ARG A 89 -13.42 1.68 7.43
N ARG A 90 -14.31 1.16 6.59
CA ARG A 90 -14.46 1.52 5.17
C ARG A 90 -14.46 3.05 5.06
N ASP A 91 -13.55 3.57 4.23
CA ASP A 91 -13.49 4.98 3.86
C ASP A 91 -13.12 5.07 2.38
N LEU A 92 -14.15 4.99 1.53
CA LEU A 92 -14.02 4.98 0.09
C LEU A 92 -13.37 6.28 -0.45
N GLY A 93 -13.58 7.41 0.24
CA GLY A 93 -12.98 8.69 -0.13
C GLY A 93 -11.48 8.66 0.07
N ARG A 94 -11.05 8.10 1.21
CA ARG A 94 -9.64 7.88 1.51
C ARG A 94 -8.99 6.86 0.58
N ASP A 95 -9.70 5.81 0.20
CA ASP A 95 -9.17 4.77 -0.70
C ASP A 95 -8.81 5.35 -2.07
N LEU A 96 -9.68 6.21 -2.64
CA LEU A 96 -9.39 6.89 -3.91
C LEU A 96 -8.15 7.78 -3.83
N VAL A 97 -8.01 8.56 -2.74
CA VAL A 97 -6.84 9.44 -2.53
C VAL A 97 -5.57 8.60 -2.35
N THR A 98 -5.66 7.51 -1.60
CA THR A 98 -4.55 6.59 -1.34
C THR A 98 -4.10 5.93 -2.64
N LEU A 99 -5.04 5.45 -3.46
CA LEU A 99 -4.74 4.86 -4.77
C LEU A 99 -3.95 5.83 -5.65
N ARG A 100 -4.44 7.07 -5.79
CA ARG A 100 -3.78 8.10 -6.60
C ARG A 100 -2.34 8.34 -6.15
N GLU A 101 -2.11 8.37 -4.84
CA GLU A 101 -0.78 8.61 -4.32
C GLU A 101 0.18 7.42 -4.55
N TRP A 102 -0.30 6.19 -4.42
CA TRP A 102 0.48 5.00 -4.77
C TRP A 102 0.81 4.95 -6.27
N LEU A 103 -0.17 5.22 -7.14
CA LEU A 103 0.03 5.27 -8.58
C LEU A 103 1.04 6.34 -9.00
N ARG A 104 0.99 7.52 -8.38
CA ARG A 104 1.93 8.62 -8.62
C ARG A 104 3.34 8.26 -8.17
N ARG A 105 3.50 7.74 -6.95
CA ARG A 105 4.82 7.46 -6.35
C ARG A 105 5.51 6.24 -6.97
N SER A 106 4.75 5.27 -7.46
CA SER A 106 5.30 4.08 -8.11
C SER A 106 5.93 4.34 -9.49
N GLY A 107 5.83 5.56 -10.02
CA GLY A 107 6.52 5.96 -11.26
C GLY A 107 6.09 5.11 -12.45
N ASN A 108 7.02 4.36 -13.05
CA ASN A 108 6.73 3.40 -14.13
C ASN A 108 6.83 1.93 -13.67
N CYS A 109 7.02 1.68 -12.37
CA CYS A 109 7.18 0.32 -11.89
C CYS A 109 5.88 -0.50 -12.07
N PRO A 110 6.00 -1.82 -12.25
CA PRO A 110 4.84 -2.70 -12.31
C PRO A 110 4.04 -2.67 -11.01
N LEU A 111 2.71 -2.65 -11.13
CA LEU A 111 1.74 -2.43 -10.06
C LEU A 111 1.04 -3.72 -9.66
N SER A 112 0.78 -3.89 -8.37
CA SER A 112 -0.07 -4.95 -7.82
C SER A 112 -1.16 -4.30 -6.98
N ILE A 113 -2.40 -4.33 -7.48
CA ILE A 113 -3.52 -3.57 -6.92
C ILE A 113 -4.64 -4.54 -6.55
N GLY A 114 -5.11 -4.46 -5.30
CA GLY A 114 -6.26 -5.19 -4.81
C GLY A 114 -7.37 -4.23 -4.42
N LEU A 115 -8.56 -4.40 -4.99
CA LEU A 115 -9.76 -3.60 -4.71
C LEU A 115 -10.86 -4.55 -4.21
N CYS A 116 -11.11 -4.58 -2.91
CA CYS A 116 -12.00 -5.58 -2.33
C CYS A 116 -12.98 -4.94 -1.35
N TYR A 117 -14.22 -4.81 -1.78
CA TYR A 117 -15.30 -4.18 -1.02
C TYR A 117 -16.39 -5.21 -0.74
N GLU A 118 -16.70 -5.43 0.53
CA GLU A 118 -17.83 -6.26 0.97
C GLU A 118 -19.10 -5.40 1.08
N GLU A 119 -20.31 -5.98 1.10
CA GLU A 119 -21.56 -5.27 1.44
C GLU A 119 -21.74 -3.89 0.74
N VAL A 120 -21.64 -3.85 -0.59
CA VAL A 120 -21.64 -2.59 -1.36
C VAL A 120 -23.06 -2.01 -1.46
N GLY A 121 -23.29 -0.84 -0.85
CA GLY A 121 -24.56 -0.12 -0.98
C GLY A 121 -24.63 0.74 -2.24
N GLU A 122 -25.84 1.16 -2.66
CA GLU A 122 -26.03 1.98 -3.87
C GLU A 122 -25.20 3.29 -3.85
N SER A 123 -25.09 3.92 -2.68
CA SER A 123 -24.29 5.15 -2.50
C SER A 123 -22.79 4.97 -2.70
N ASP A 124 -22.29 3.74 -2.60
CA ASP A 124 -20.85 3.43 -2.68
C ASP A 124 -20.40 3.19 -4.14
N ILE A 125 -21.34 2.82 -5.02
CA ILE A 125 -21.08 2.37 -6.39
C ILE A 125 -20.29 3.40 -7.19
N ASP A 126 -20.70 4.67 -7.16
CA ASP A 126 -20.06 5.74 -7.93
C ASP A 126 -18.59 5.94 -7.52
N LEU A 127 -18.29 5.83 -6.23
CA LEU A 127 -16.95 6.05 -5.72
C LEU A 127 -16.04 4.83 -5.94
N ILE A 128 -16.60 3.62 -5.82
CA ILE A 128 -15.91 2.37 -6.19
C ILE A 128 -15.60 2.39 -7.69
N LYS A 129 -16.58 2.74 -8.53
CA LYS A 129 -16.40 2.86 -9.98
C LYS A 129 -15.30 3.87 -10.32
N LYS A 130 -15.31 5.06 -9.71
CA LYS A 130 -14.26 6.07 -9.88
C LYS A 130 -12.88 5.56 -9.45
N THR A 131 -12.81 4.74 -8.40
CA THR A 131 -11.56 4.12 -7.94
C THR A 131 -11.03 3.11 -8.94
N ILE A 132 -11.92 2.26 -9.49
CA ILE A 132 -11.59 1.30 -10.54
C ILE A 132 -11.14 2.02 -11.82
N GLU A 133 -11.86 3.05 -12.25
CA GLU A 133 -11.49 3.86 -13.41
C GLU A 133 -10.08 4.43 -13.29
N VAL A 134 -9.74 4.98 -12.12
CA VAL A 134 -8.38 5.48 -11.84
C VAL A 134 -7.33 4.37 -11.91
N ALA A 135 -7.63 3.17 -11.41
CA ALA A 135 -6.72 2.04 -11.53
C ALA A 135 -6.50 1.67 -13.01
N ILE A 136 -7.58 1.60 -13.81
CA ILE A 136 -7.57 1.20 -15.22
C ILE A 136 -6.73 2.14 -16.08
N LEU A 137 -6.65 3.44 -15.73
CA LEU A 137 -5.75 4.38 -16.42
C LEU A 137 -4.29 3.92 -16.44
N TYR A 138 -3.90 3.01 -15.54
CA TYR A 138 -2.55 2.46 -15.43
C TYR A 138 -2.46 0.97 -15.80
N ILE A 139 -3.45 0.42 -16.51
CA ILE A 139 -3.57 -1.02 -16.80
C ILE A 139 -2.31 -1.63 -17.45
N ARG A 140 -1.59 -0.86 -18.28
CA ARG A 140 -0.34 -1.31 -18.93
C ARG A 140 0.80 -1.60 -17.95
N ARG A 141 0.72 -1.08 -16.73
CA ARG A 141 1.70 -1.29 -15.67
C ARG A 141 1.29 -2.43 -14.73
N TRP A 142 0.12 -3.02 -14.88
CA TRP A 142 -0.35 -4.03 -13.95
C TRP A 142 0.49 -5.30 -14.06
N LYS A 143 1.05 -5.73 -12.92
CA LYS A 143 1.64 -7.04 -12.70
C LYS A 143 0.60 -8.01 -12.14
N ASN A 144 -0.17 -7.57 -11.15
CA ASN A 144 -1.27 -8.31 -10.56
C ASN A 144 -2.45 -7.35 -10.32
N PHE A 145 -3.66 -7.83 -10.53
CA PHE A 145 -4.87 -7.09 -10.19
C PHE A 145 -5.90 -8.03 -9.61
N THR A 146 -6.44 -7.70 -8.44
CA THR A 146 -7.54 -8.45 -7.82
C THR A 146 -8.69 -7.51 -7.53
N SER A 147 -9.90 -7.92 -7.92
CA SER A 147 -11.12 -7.20 -7.59
C SER A 147 -12.14 -8.17 -7.01
N TYR A 148 -12.68 -7.83 -5.84
CA TYR A 148 -13.75 -8.59 -5.19
C TYR A 148 -14.86 -7.62 -4.79
N LEU A 149 -16.08 -7.90 -5.25
CA LEU A 149 -17.27 -7.12 -4.96
C LEU A 149 -18.38 -8.11 -4.65
N THR A 150 -18.82 -8.19 -3.40
CA THR A 150 -20.04 -8.94 -3.07
C THR A 150 -21.26 -8.01 -3.22
N PRO A 151 -22.25 -8.40 -4.06
CA PRO A 151 -23.55 -7.77 -4.01
C PRO A 151 -24.19 -7.97 -2.63
N GLN A 152 -25.05 -7.03 -2.23
CA GLN A 152 -25.96 -7.21 -1.09
C GLN A 152 -27.00 -8.29 -1.38
#